data_AF-T1K140-F1
#
_entry.id   AF-T1K140-F1
#
_cell.length_a   1.000
_cell.length_b   1.000
_cell.length_c   1.000
_cell.angle_alpha   90.00
_cell.angle_beta   90.00
_cell.angle_gamma   90.00
#
_symmetry.space_group_name_H-M   'P 1'
#
loop_
_entity.id
_entity.type
_entity.pdbx_description
1 polymer ?
#
loop_
_entity_poly.entity_id
_entity_poly.type
_entity_poly.pdbx_seq_one_letter_code
_entity_poly.pdbx_strand_id
1 'polypeptide(L)'
;MYVHQSDTRAKVGKVDWAKAYDDYKNGKGTILEIAKELDISPTIVAKRFLLNISDKLTVKQWLQDTNEIPNGELAVQVMMAQYADPIFGQLSHCVMRNAGELFEYEVAQILKKAQISYASENSLRTKEFDVTPDFKLNIPIEILSLFASGHCHKDYLKYQFNSYANRFGRGLILYKYGCTRSVMKRDPKLIIAEELVYHECANQLANLRL
;
A
#
# COMPACT_ATOMS: atom_id res chain seq x y z
N MET A 1 -7.64 3.95 11.71
CA MET A 1 -8.13 2.57 11.96
C MET A 1 -7.47 1.68 10.90
N TYR A 2 -6.27 1.15 11.17
CA TYR A 2 -5.50 0.37 10.19
C TYR A 2 -5.50 -1.10 10.64
N VAL A 3 -6.28 -1.95 9.98
CA VAL A 3 -6.18 -3.40 10.17
C VAL A 3 -4.94 -3.89 9.43
N HIS A 4 -4.09 -4.64 10.11
CA HIS A 4 -2.77 -5.07 9.62
C HIS A 4 -2.87 -6.05 8.44
N GLN A 5 -2.19 -5.77 7.32
CA GLN A 5 -2.13 -6.68 6.17
C GLN A 5 -1.53 -8.06 6.52
N SER A 6 -0.63 -8.13 7.50
CA SER A 6 -0.03 -9.38 8.00
C SER A 6 -1.02 -10.23 8.79
N ASP A 7 -1.82 -9.63 9.68
CA ASP A 7 -2.91 -10.32 10.38
C ASP A 7 -4.00 -10.79 9.42
N THR A 8 -4.33 -9.97 8.41
CA THR A 8 -5.31 -10.34 7.39
C THR A 8 -4.88 -11.58 6.62
N ARG A 9 -3.60 -11.72 6.25
CA ARG A 9 -3.10 -12.93 5.55
C ARG A 9 -3.16 -14.18 6.42
N ALA A 10 -2.79 -14.08 7.69
CA ALA A 10 -2.85 -15.19 8.64
C ALA A 10 -4.29 -15.64 8.92
N LYS A 11 -5.23 -14.70 9.05
CA LYS A 11 -6.67 -14.98 9.21
C LYS A 11 -7.26 -15.63 7.95
N VAL A 12 -7.01 -15.04 6.77
CA VAL A 12 -7.48 -15.56 5.47
C VAL A 12 -7.04 -16.99 5.22
N GLY A 13 -5.84 -17.38 5.66
CA GLY A 13 -5.32 -18.74 5.50
C GLY A 13 -5.99 -19.79 6.39
N LYS A 14 -6.71 -19.38 7.45
CA LYS A 14 -7.38 -20.29 8.40
C LYS A 14 -8.88 -20.46 8.15
N VAL A 15 -9.45 -19.68 7.23
CA VAL A 15 -10.88 -19.74 6.91
C VAL A 15 -11.18 -20.95 6.03
N ASP A 16 -12.20 -21.71 6.41
CA ASP A 16 -12.84 -22.68 5.54
C ASP A 16 -13.72 -21.95 4.52
N TRP A 17 -13.11 -21.60 3.38
CA TRP A 17 -13.76 -20.84 2.32
C TRP A 17 -14.87 -21.61 1.61
N ALA A 18 -14.82 -22.94 1.61
CA ALA A 18 -15.86 -23.76 1.01
C ALA A 18 -17.14 -23.66 1.85
N LYS A 19 -17.00 -23.89 3.17
CA LYS A 19 -18.12 -23.74 4.10
C LYS A 19 -18.71 -22.33 4.10
N ALA A 20 -17.85 -21.30 4.15
CA ALA A 20 -18.32 -19.91 4.15
C ALA A 20 -19.11 -19.56 2.88
N TYR A 21 -18.69 -20.09 1.73
CA TYR A 21 -19.39 -19.89 0.46
C TYR A 21 -20.69 -20.69 0.35
N ASP A 22 -20.73 -21.90 0.91
CA ASP A 22 -21.96 -22.69 1.00
C ASP A 22 -22.98 -22.04 1.94
N ASP A 23 -22.55 -21.50 3.07
CA ASP A 23 -23.41 -20.76 4.00
C ASP A 23 -24.00 -19.51 3.31
N TYR A 24 -23.19 -18.78 2.54
CA TYR A 24 -23.65 -17.68 1.68
C TYR A 24 -24.70 -18.13 0.66
N LYS A 25 -24.42 -19.20 -0.10
CA LYS A 25 -25.36 -19.75 -1.09
C LYS A 25 -26.69 -20.18 -0.49
N ASN A 26 -26.66 -20.68 0.74
CA ASN A 26 -27.85 -21.10 1.49
C ASN A 26 -28.59 -19.91 2.15
N GLY A 27 -28.18 -18.66 1.87
CA GLY A 27 -28.86 -17.47 2.38
C GLY A 27 -28.63 -17.20 3.87
N LYS A 28 -27.55 -17.73 4.47
CA LYS A 28 -27.26 -17.53 5.90
C LYS A 28 -26.67 -16.16 6.24
N GLY A 29 -26.53 -15.28 5.26
CA GLY A 29 -26.07 -13.91 5.45
C GLY A 29 -25.55 -13.29 4.16
N THR A 30 -25.38 -11.97 4.18
CA THR A 30 -24.75 -11.19 3.12
C THR A 30 -23.22 -11.27 3.20
N ILE A 31 -22.53 -10.87 2.12
CA ILE A 31 -21.06 -10.78 2.10
C ILE A 31 -20.53 -9.91 3.25
N LEU A 32 -21.22 -8.81 3.58
CA LEU A 32 -20.83 -7.91 4.66
C LEU A 32 -20.95 -8.54 6.05
N GLU A 33 -22.04 -9.28 6.29
CA GLU A 33 -22.26 -9.97 7.57
C GLU A 33 -21.23 -11.07 7.77
N ILE A 34 -20.99 -11.89 6.73
CA ILE A 34 -19.98 -12.96 6.78
C ILE A 34 -18.58 -12.36 6.97
N ALA A 35 -18.26 -11.25 6.32
CA ALA A 35 -16.98 -10.57 6.50
C ALA A 35 -16.79 -10.08 7.95
N LYS A 36 -17.85 -9.56 8.57
CA LYS A 36 -17.84 -9.14 9.96
C LYS A 36 -17.67 -10.31 10.93
N GLU A 37 -18.34 -11.42 10.69
CA GLU A 37 -18.21 -12.65 11.50
C GLU A 37 -16.81 -13.25 11.43
N LEU A 38 -16.21 -13.24 10.23
CA LEU A 38 -14.85 -13.75 10.02
C LEU A 38 -13.77 -12.76 10.46
N ASP A 39 -14.12 -11.52 10.79
CA ASP A 39 -13.19 -10.42 11.05
C ASP A 39 -12.15 -10.26 9.91
N ILE A 40 -12.65 -10.28 8.67
CA ILE A 40 -11.89 -10.13 7.43
C ILE A 40 -12.50 -9.00 6.60
N SER A 41 -11.67 -8.34 5.79
CA SER A 41 -12.15 -7.27 4.93
C SER A 41 -13.22 -7.78 3.94
N PRO A 42 -14.33 -7.05 3.77
CA PRO A 42 -15.43 -7.51 2.93
C PRO A 42 -15.04 -7.64 1.46
N THR A 43 -14.11 -6.82 0.95
CA THR A 43 -13.59 -6.99 -0.43
C THR A 43 -12.83 -8.29 -0.61
N ILE A 44 -12.11 -8.76 0.41
CA ILE A 44 -11.40 -10.05 0.37
C ILE A 44 -12.41 -11.20 0.35
N VAL A 45 -13.45 -11.14 1.18
CA VAL A 45 -14.52 -12.14 1.20
C VAL A 45 -15.24 -12.18 -0.15
N ALA A 46 -15.64 -11.03 -0.67
CA ALA A 46 -16.25 -10.90 -2.01
C ALA A 46 -15.38 -11.55 -3.08
N LYS A 47 -14.09 -11.20 -3.13
CA LYS A 47 -13.14 -11.79 -4.08
C LYS A 47 -13.05 -13.32 -3.95
N ARG A 48 -13.05 -13.85 -2.72
CA ARG A 48 -12.99 -15.31 -2.50
C ARG A 48 -14.26 -16.00 -2.96
N PHE A 49 -15.42 -15.39 -2.77
CA PHE A 49 -16.69 -15.94 -3.26
C PHE A 49 -16.76 -15.91 -4.78
N LEU A 50 -16.33 -14.82 -5.42
CA LEU A 50 -16.23 -14.73 -6.87
C LEU A 50 -15.28 -15.78 -7.47
N LEU A 51 -14.17 -16.11 -6.77
CA LEU A 51 -13.25 -17.18 -7.19
C LEU A 51 -13.83 -18.60 -7.10
N ASN A 52 -14.94 -18.80 -6.38
CA ASN A 52 -15.69 -20.06 -6.43
C ASN A 52 -16.63 -20.15 -7.65
N ILE A 53 -16.81 -19.04 -8.37
CA ILE A 53 -17.73 -18.92 -9.52
C ILE A 53 -16.97 -18.85 -10.84
N SER A 54 -15.84 -18.12 -10.85
CA SER A 54 -15.10 -17.81 -12.07
C SER A 54 -13.58 -17.79 -11.82
N ASP A 55 -12.81 -17.68 -12.90
CA ASP A 55 -11.36 -17.67 -12.84
C ASP A 55 -10.79 -16.30 -12.42
N LYS A 56 -9.50 -16.27 -12.10
CA LYS A 56 -8.83 -15.09 -11.55
C LYS A 56 -8.88 -13.88 -12.47
N LEU A 57 -8.90 -14.05 -13.79
CA LEU A 57 -8.90 -12.93 -14.73
C LEU A 57 -10.28 -12.28 -14.75
N THR A 58 -11.34 -13.07 -14.89
CA THR A 58 -12.72 -12.57 -14.84
C THR A 58 -13.05 -11.96 -13.48
N VAL A 59 -12.66 -12.58 -12.37
CA VAL A 59 -12.86 -11.98 -11.04
C VAL A 59 -12.14 -10.63 -10.90
N LYS A 60 -10.96 -10.47 -11.52
CA LYS A 60 -10.27 -9.19 -11.52
C LYS A 60 -11.04 -8.12 -12.30
N GLN A 61 -11.64 -8.48 -13.44
CA GLN A 61 -12.50 -7.60 -14.23
C GLN A 61 -13.77 -7.21 -13.44
N TRP A 62 -14.45 -8.18 -12.84
CA TRP A 62 -15.64 -7.95 -12.01
C TRP A 62 -15.39 -7.08 -10.78
N LEU A 63 -14.19 -7.13 -10.20
CA LEU A 63 -13.81 -6.21 -9.12
C LEU A 63 -13.47 -4.80 -9.61
N GLN A 64 -13.25 -4.61 -10.92
CA GLN A 64 -13.07 -3.29 -11.53
C GLN A 64 -14.41 -2.70 -11.97
N ASP A 65 -15.31 -3.52 -12.51
CA ASP A 65 -16.68 -3.17 -12.84
C ASP A 65 -17.65 -4.27 -12.38
N THR A 66 -18.35 -4.00 -11.28
CA THR A 66 -19.29 -4.96 -10.68
C THR A 66 -20.52 -5.20 -11.57
N ASN A 67 -20.81 -4.32 -12.54
CA ASN A 67 -21.95 -4.51 -13.45
C ASN A 67 -21.73 -5.66 -14.43
N GLU A 68 -20.49 -6.10 -14.61
CA GLU A 68 -20.15 -7.26 -15.44
C GLU A 68 -20.45 -8.61 -14.75
N ILE A 69 -20.82 -8.59 -13.46
CA ILE A 69 -21.21 -9.79 -12.71
C ILE A 69 -22.62 -10.21 -13.16
N PRO A 70 -22.83 -11.42 -13.72
CA PRO A 70 -24.13 -11.82 -14.28
C PRO A 70 -25.27 -11.89 -13.26
N ASN A 71 -24.95 -12.20 -11.99
CA ASN A 71 -25.93 -12.22 -10.91
C ASN A 71 -26.04 -10.83 -10.29
N GLY A 72 -27.16 -10.14 -10.54
CA GLY A 72 -27.38 -8.77 -10.06
C GLY A 72 -27.39 -8.62 -8.54
N GLU A 73 -27.89 -9.61 -7.79
CA GLU A 73 -27.85 -9.56 -6.32
C GLU A 73 -26.40 -9.65 -5.81
N LEU A 74 -25.64 -10.59 -6.37
CA LEU A 74 -24.22 -10.74 -6.06
C LEU A 74 -23.44 -9.47 -6.47
N ALA A 75 -23.75 -8.88 -7.62
CA ALA A 75 -23.14 -7.64 -8.09
C ALA A 75 -23.31 -6.50 -7.07
N VAL A 76 -24.53 -6.32 -6.56
CA VAL A 76 -24.83 -5.32 -5.53
C VAL A 76 -24.08 -5.63 -4.23
N GLN A 77 -24.04 -6.89 -3.79
CA GLN A 77 -23.31 -7.24 -2.57
C GLN A 77 -21.80 -7.04 -2.69
N VAL A 78 -21.21 -7.34 -3.85
CA VAL A 78 -19.78 -7.08 -4.13
C VAL A 78 -19.50 -5.58 -4.15
N MET A 79 -20.35 -4.78 -4.79
CA MET A 79 -20.23 -3.32 -4.81
C MET A 79 -20.30 -2.74 -3.39
N MET A 80 -21.26 -3.19 -2.57
CA MET A 80 -21.39 -2.76 -1.17
C MET A 80 -20.19 -3.19 -0.32
N ALA A 81 -19.66 -4.40 -0.56
CA ALA A 81 -18.44 -4.87 0.08
C ALA A 81 -17.24 -3.97 -0.25
N GLN A 82 -17.08 -3.55 -1.50
CA GLN A 82 -16.02 -2.62 -1.91
C GLN A 82 -16.20 -1.21 -1.33
N TYR A 83 -17.45 -0.74 -1.23
CA TYR A 83 -17.74 0.59 -0.68
C TYR A 83 -17.48 0.65 0.83
N ALA A 84 -17.85 -0.41 1.56
CA ALA A 84 -17.69 -0.48 3.01
C ALA A 84 -16.26 -0.80 3.46
N ASP A 85 -15.39 -1.25 2.55
CA ASP A 85 -14.03 -1.68 2.89
C ASP A 85 -13.06 -0.50 3.01
N PRO A 86 -12.58 -0.17 4.21
CA PRO A 86 -11.70 0.97 4.41
C PRO A 86 -10.28 0.74 3.87
N ILE A 87 -9.90 -0.48 3.49
CA ILE A 87 -8.51 -0.84 3.17
C ILE A 87 -8.39 -1.31 1.72
N PHE A 88 -9.20 -2.26 1.31
CA PHE A 88 -9.12 -2.91 0.00
C PHE A 88 -10.24 -2.45 -0.95
N GLY A 89 -11.09 -1.53 -0.49
CA GLY A 89 -12.17 -0.94 -1.28
C GLY A 89 -11.67 0.03 -2.34
N GLN A 90 -12.36 0.12 -3.47
CA GLN A 90 -11.93 0.94 -4.61
C GLN A 90 -11.77 2.42 -4.24
N LEU A 91 -12.67 2.96 -3.41
CA LEU A 91 -12.57 4.33 -2.89
C LEU A 91 -11.33 4.52 -2.01
N SER A 92 -11.07 3.59 -1.09
CA SER A 92 -9.87 3.64 -0.25
C SER A 92 -8.59 3.59 -1.07
N HIS A 93 -8.55 2.74 -2.10
CA HIS A 93 -7.44 2.70 -3.04
C HIS A 93 -7.25 4.04 -3.78
N CYS A 94 -8.34 4.65 -4.26
CA CYS A 94 -8.28 5.97 -4.89
C CYS A 94 -7.76 7.05 -3.93
N VAL A 95 -8.27 7.10 -2.71
CA VAL A 95 -7.83 8.06 -1.69
C VAL A 95 -6.35 7.87 -1.36
N MET A 96 -5.92 6.62 -1.12
CA MET A 96 -4.52 6.31 -0.81
C MET A 96 -3.59 6.68 -1.96
N ARG A 97 -3.99 6.39 -3.21
CA ARG A 97 -3.23 6.75 -4.40
C ARG A 97 -3.08 8.27 -4.53
N ASN A 98 -4.19 9.00 -4.48
CA ASN A 98 -4.18 10.46 -4.60
C ASN A 98 -3.37 11.12 -3.48
N ALA A 99 -3.44 10.57 -2.26
CA ALA A 99 -2.64 11.04 -1.14
C ALA A 99 -1.13 10.80 -1.36
N GLY A 100 -0.75 9.66 -1.95
CA GLY A 100 0.61 9.35 -2.38
C GLY A 100 1.12 10.31 -3.45
N GLU A 101 0.36 10.49 -4.54
CA GLU A 101 0.71 11.39 -5.64
C GLU A 101 0.86 12.85 -5.16
N LEU A 102 0.00 13.31 -4.25
CA LEU A 102 0.12 14.63 -3.63
C LEU A 102 1.39 14.75 -2.78
N PHE A 103 1.73 13.71 -2.03
CA PHE A 103 2.93 13.74 -1.19
C PHE A 103 4.21 13.77 -2.03
N GLU A 104 4.28 12.96 -3.08
CA GLU A 104 5.38 13.02 -4.04
C GLU A 104 5.50 14.41 -4.67
N TYR A 105 4.37 15.02 -5.05
CA TYR A 105 4.37 16.39 -5.56
C TYR A 105 4.96 17.40 -4.56
N GLU A 106 4.58 17.32 -3.28
CA GLU A 106 5.13 18.17 -2.22
C GLU A 106 6.65 17.98 -2.07
N VAL A 107 7.14 16.73 -2.06
CA VAL A 107 8.57 16.40 -2.01
C VAL A 107 9.31 17.00 -3.21
N ALA A 108 8.77 16.86 -4.41
CA ALA A 108 9.32 17.46 -5.63
C ALA A 108 9.46 18.98 -5.52
N GLN A 109 8.45 19.67 -4.96
CA GLN A 109 8.51 21.12 -4.73
C GLN A 109 9.59 21.50 -3.71
N ILE A 110 9.77 20.71 -2.65
CA ILE A 110 10.84 20.92 -1.66
C ILE A 110 12.22 20.80 -2.32
N LEU A 111 12.45 19.71 -3.07
CA LEU A 111 13.71 19.48 -3.78
C LEU A 111 14.02 20.60 -4.79
N LYS A 112 13.00 21.03 -5.55
CA LYS A 112 13.12 22.14 -6.51
C LYS A 112 13.50 23.44 -5.84
N LYS A 113 12.86 23.81 -4.72
CA LYS A 113 13.20 25.02 -3.96
C LYS A 113 14.59 24.95 -3.34
N ALA A 114 15.03 23.77 -2.91
CA ALA A 114 16.36 23.53 -2.39
C ALA A 114 17.45 23.42 -3.47
N GLN A 115 17.09 23.54 -4.76
CA GLN A 115 17.98 23.37 -5.91
C GLN A 115 18.68 22.00 -5.95
N ILE A 116 18.01 20.96 -5.46
CA ILE A 116 18.51 19.58 -5.45
C ILE A 116 18.01 18.88 -6.71
N SER A 117 18.96 18.41 -7.53
CA SER A 117 18.66 17.63 -8.73
C SER A 117 18.26 16.19 -8.36
N TYR A 118 17.20 15.70 -9.01
CA TYR A 118 16.68 14.35 -8.83
C TYR A 118 16.17 13.76 -10.15
N ALA A 119 16.18 12.43 -10.25
CA ALA A 119 15.47 11.66 -11.26
C ALA A 119 14.15 11.14 -10.67
N SER A 120 13.04 11.37 -11.38
CA SER A 120 11.72 10.89 -10.98
C SER A 120 11.53 9.41 -11.30
N GLU A 121 10.62 8.74 -10.61
CA GLU A 121 10.25 7.35 -10.87
C GLU A 121 9.95 7.09 -12.36
N ASN A 122 9.15 7.94 -13.00
CA ASN A 122 8.85 7.84 -14.43
C ASN A 122 10.11 7.87 -15.32
N SER A 123 11.13 8.63 -14.93
CA SER A 123 12.41 8.71 -15.65
C SER A 123 13.32 7.51 -15.35
N LEU A 124 13.06 6.77 -14.28
CA LEU A 124 13.76 5.55 -13.89
C LEU A 124 13.09 4.32 -14.51
N ARG A 125 11.77 4.30 -14.63
CA ARG A 125 11.00 3.22 -15.29
C ARG A 125 11.35 3.08 -16.77
N THR A 126 11.65 4.18 -17.46
CA THR A 126 12.16 4.16 -18.84
C THR A 126 13.56 3.55 -18.98
N LYS A 127 14.27 3.33 -17.87
CA LYS A 127 15.61 2.70 -17.83
C LYS A 127 15.56 1.22 -17.40
N GLU A 128 14.38 0.59 -17.42
CA GLU A 128 14.17 -0.84 -17.12
C GLU A 128 14.65 -1.31 -15.73
N PHE A 129 14.52 -0.48 -14.69
CA PHE A 129 14.74 -0.94 -13.32
C PHE A 129 13.50 -1.69 -12.79
N ASP A 130 13.68 -2.93 -12.28
CA ASP A 130 12.58 -3.74 -11.71
C ASP A 130 11.94 -3.14 -10.45
N VAL A 131 12.70 -2.32 -9.72
CA VAL A 131 12.27 -1.58 -8.53
C VAL A 131 12.85 -0.17 -8.64
N THR A 132 11.97 0.82 -8.66
CA THR A 132 12.31 2.24 -8.82
C THR A 132 11.92 3.03 -7.58
N PRO A 133 12.78 3.92 -7.06
CA PRO A 133 12.35 4.90 -6.09
C PRO A 133 11.48 5.99 -6.68
N ASP A 134 10.65 6.58 -5.82
CA ASP A 134 9.86 7.77 -6.14
C ASP A 134 10.78 8.92 -6.57
N PHE A 135 11.91 9.10 -5.85
CA PHE A 135 12.96 10.07 -6.17
C PHE A 135 14.36 9.51 -5.98
N LYS A 136 15.19 9.59 -7.03
CA LYS A 136 16.64 9.33 -6.95
C LYS A 136 17.42 10.64 -7.01
N LEU A 137 18.12 11.01 -5.94
CA LEU A 137 18.94 12.23 -5.93
C LEU A 137 20.32 11.96 -6.55
N ASN A 138 21.03 13.01 -7.00
CA ASN A 138 22.43 12.90 -7.46
C ASN A 138 23.45 12.74 -6.31
N ILE A 139 22.97 12.78 -5.08
CA ILE A 139 23.67 12.38 -3.85
C ILE A 139 23.17 10.98 -3.45
N PRO A 140 23.93 10.16 -2.70
CA PRO A 140 23.56 8.79 -2.36
C PRO A 140 22.46 8.75 -1.29
N ILE A 141 21.32 9.34 -1.64
CA ILE A 141 20.13 9.51 -0.83
C ILE A 141 18.99 9.46 -1.82
N GLU A 142 18.03 8.60 -1.56
CA GLU A 142 16.88 8.43 -2.42
C GLU A 142 15.64 8.37 -1.54
N ILE A 143 14.55 9.01 -1.96
CA ILE A 143 13.38 9.29 -1.11
C ILE A 143 12.27 8.30 -1.42
N LEU A 144 11.83 7.54 -0.41
CA LEU A 144 10.59 6.76 -0.45
C LEU A 144 9.51 7.47 0.37
N SER A 145 8.37 7.74 -0.24
CA SER A 145 7.27 8.48 0.36
C SER A 145 6.14 7.50 0.74
N LEU A 146 5.91 7.27 2.04
CA LEU A 146 5.01 6.20 2.49
C LEU A 146 3.92 6.68 3.45
N PHE A 147 2.72 6.10 3.27
CA PHE A 147 1.66 6.03 4.27
C PHE A 147 1.71 4.65 4.92
N ALA A 148 2.29 4.54 6.12
CA ALA A 148 2.38 3.25 6.80
C ALA A 148 2.26 3.38 8.31
N SER A 149 1.57 2.43 8.95
CA SER A 149 1.68 2.22 10.39
C SER A 149 3.03 1.58 10.74
N GLY A 150 3.58 1.88 11.92
CA GLY A 150 4.85 1.31 12.38
C GLY A 150 4.96 -0.23 12.35
N HIS A 151 3.83 -0.94 12.31
CA HIS A 151 3.80 -2.40 12.18
C HIS A 151 4.12 -2.90 10.76
N CYS A 152 3.75 -2.15 9.71
CA CYS A 152 4.05 -2.50 8.32
C CYS A 152 5.54 -2.27 7.98
N HIS A 153 6.24 -1.47 8.78
CA HIS A 153 7.65 -1.15 8.53
C HIS A 153 8.56 -2.37 8.54
N LYS A 154 8.31 -3.37 9.40
CA LYS A 154 9.12 -4.61 9.43
C LYS A 154 9.01 -5.37 8.10
N ASP A 155 7.82 -5.41 7.51
CA ASP A 155 7.59 -6.04 6.23
C ASP A 155 8.23 -5.23 5.10
N TYR A 156 8.07 -3.90 5.12
CA TYR A 156 8.74 -3.03 4.14
C TYR A 156 10.27 -3.12 4.23
N LEU A 157 10.84 -3.15 5.43
CA LEU A 157 12.27 -3.32 5.64
C LEU A 157 12.77 -4.64 5.03
N LYS A 158 12.06 -5.74 5.33
CA LYS A 158 12.45 -7.08 4.88
C LYS A 158 12.32 -7.26 3.37
N TYR A 159 11.21 -6.82 2.78
CA TYR A 159 10.85 -7.16 1.41
C TYR A 159 11.13 -6.05 0.39
N GLN A 160 11.27 -4.79 0.82
CA GLN A 160 11.46 -3.65 -0.09
C GLN A 160 12.76 -2.89 0.22
N PHE A 161 12.92 -2.37 1.44
CA PHE A 161 14.04 -1.46 1.74
C PHE A 161 15.40 -2.15 1.71
N ASN A 162 15.50 -3.43 2.10
CA ASN A 162 16.76 -4.18 1.97
C ASN A 162 17.18 -4.38 0.52
N SER A 163 16.23 -4.77 -0.35
CA SER A 163 16.49 -4.91 -1.79
C SER A 163 16.95 -3.58 -2.38
N TYR A 164 16.35 -2.50 -1.88
CA TYR A 164 16.61 -1.15 -2.31
C TYR A 164 17.99 -0.63 -1.88
N ALA A 165 18.31 -0.71 -0.60
CA ALA A 165 19.60 -0.28 -0.05
C ALA A 165 20.78 -1.06 -0.67
N ASN A 166 20.55 -2.31 -1.06
CA ASN A 166 21.57 -3.11 -1.75
C ASN A 166 21.77 -2.70 -3.21
N ARG A 167 20.75 -2.17 -3.90
CA ARG A 167 20.83 -1.77 -5.31
C ARG A 167 21.31 -0.33 -5.49
N PHE A 168 20.93 0.56 -4.59
CA PHE A 168 21.14 2.00 -4.74
C PHE A 168 22.02 2.64 -3.65
N GLY A 169 22.37 1.91 -2.60
CA GLY A 169 23.22 2.40 -1.51
C GLY A 169 22.42 3.01 -0.37
N ARG A 170 22.90 4.12 0.19
CA ARG A 170 22.21 4.80 1.28
C ARG A 170 20.88 5.42 0.78
N GLY A 171 19.82 5.31 1.56
CA GLY A 171 18.48 5.80 1.22
C GLY A 171 17.84 6.59 2.37
N LEU A 172 16.94 7.51 2.02
CA LEU A 172 16.11 8.27 2.96
C LEU A 172 14.65 7.82 2.81
N ILE A 173 14.08 7.24 3.86
CA ILE A 173 12.67 6.88 3.88
C ILE A 173 11.92 8.00 4.60
N LEU A 174 10.95 8.58 3.89
CA LEU A 174 10.14 9.69 4.36
C LEU A 174 8.70 9.24 4.60
N TYR A 175 8.32 9.27 5.86
CA TYR A 175 6.94 9.00 6.26
C TYR A 175 6.17 10.31 6.37
N LYS A 176 5.05 10.42 5.63
CA LYS A 176 4.12 11.54 5.81
C LYS A 176 3.29 11.36 7.08
N TYR A 177 2.83 10.13 7.34
CA TYR A 177 2.01 9.78 8.51
C TYR A 177 2.25 8.33 8.95
N GLY A 178 2.12 8.08 10.26
CA GLY A 178 1.99 6.74 10.84
C GLY A 178 3.29 6.04 11.24
N CYS A 179 4.45 6.66 11.06
CA CYS A 179 5.68 6.16 11.67
C CYS A 179 5.58 6.37 13.19
N THR A 180 5.90 5.32 13.95
CA THR A 180 6.01 5.41 15.39
C THR A 180 7.50 5.44 15.73
N ARG A 181 7.93 6.37 16.59
CA ARG A 181 9.33 6.51 17.03
C ARG A 181 10.01 5.19 17.42
N SER A 182 9.24 4.20 17.87
CA SER A 182 9.67 2.83 18.19
C SER A 182 10.27 2.02 17.02
N VAL A 183 10.04 2.45 15.78
CA VAL A 183 10.46 1.77 14.55
C VAL A 183 11.80 2.31 14.02
N MET A 184 12.28 3.43 14.57
CA MET A 184 13.58 4.03 14.26
C MET A 184 14.76 3.21 14.80
N LYS A 185 14.91 1.95 14.38
CA LYS A 185 16.22 1.30 14.46
C LYS A 185 17.11 1.95 13.40
N ARG A 186 18.27 2.45 13.84
CA ARG A 186 19.31 3.03 12.98
C ARG A 186 19.91 1.93 12.11
N ASP A 187 19.33 1.70 10.94
CA ASP A 187 20.02 0.98 9.88
C ASP A 187 21.09 1.92 9.30
N PRO A 188 22.37 1.51 9.24
CA PRO A 188 23.44 2.38 8.73
C PRO A 188 23.28 2.75 7.24
N LYS A 189 22.42 2.04 6.51
CA LYS A 189 22.11 2.31 5.10
C LYS A 189 20.81 3.11 4.92
N LEU A 190 19.92 3.18 5.91
CA LEU A 190 18.61 3.81 5.77
C LEU A 190 18.39 4.87 6.85
N ILE A 191 18.11 6.09 6.41
CA ILE A 191 17.71 7.18 7.29
C ILE A 191 16.21 7.27 7.22
N ILE A 192 15.55 7.27 8.36
CA ILE A 192 14.10 7.38 8.46
C ILE A 192 13.79 8.75 9.03
N ALA A 193 12.99 9.53 8.32
CA ALA A 193 12.51 10.83 8.77
C ALA A 193 10.98 10.87 8.79
N GLU A 194 10.45 11.43 9.87
CA GLU A 194 9.04 11.80 10.03
C GLU A 194 8.95 13.28 9.68
N GLU A 195 8.16 13.62 8.67
CA GLU A 195 7.87 15.00 8.26
C GLU A 195 9.07 15.81 7.73
N LEU A 196 8.98 16.24 6.48
CA LEU A 196 9.96 17.16 5.89
C LEU A 196 9.68 18.59 6.35
N VAL A 197 10.18 18.97 7.52
CA VAL A 197 10.29 20.40 7.85
C VAL A 197 11.39 20.99 6.95
N TYR A 198 11.03 21.97 6.11
CA TYR A 198 11.91 22.60 5.11
C TYR A 198 13.33 22.92 5.62
N HIS A 199 13.46 23.37 6.87
CA HIS A 199 14.73 23.73 7.49
C HIS A 199 15.56 22.53 7.97
N GLU A 200 14.91 21.45 8.43
CA GLU A 200 15.62 20.24 8.86
C GLU A 200 16.13 19.44 7.66
N CYS A 201 15.44 19.49 6.52
CA CYS A 201 15.88 18.81 5.31
C CYS A 201 17.21 19.35 4.77
N ALA A 202 17.38 20.68 4.72
CA ALA A 202 18.64 21.30 4.32
C ALA A 202 19.80 20.90 5.25
N ASN A 203 19.54 20.84 6.57
CA ASN A 203 20.55 20.46 7.55
C ASN A 203 20.84 18.95 7.55
N GLN A 204 19.84 18.09 7.41
CA GLN A 204 20.01 16.63 7.35
C GLN A 204 20.67 16.20 6.05
N LEU A 205 20.30 16.79 4.91
CA LEU A 205 20.97 16.55 3.62
C LEU A 205 22.39 17.14 3.59
N ALA A 206 22.64 18.28 4.26
CA ALA A 206 23.99 18.82 4.44
C ALA A 206 24.85 17.93 5.34
N ASN A 207 24.29 17.36 6.41
CA ASN A 207 24.97 16.40 7.28
C ASN A 207 25.20 15.04 6.62
N LEU A 208 24.54 14.76 5.50
CA LEU A 208 24.72 13.55 4.69
C LEU A 208 25.75 13.71 3.57
N ARG A 209 26.37 14.88 3.43
CA ARG A 209 27.61 15.07 2.65
C ARG A 209 28.80 14.48 3.42
N LEU A 210 28.82 13.17 3.64
CA LEU A 210 30.01 12.37 4.00
C LEU A 210 29.92 10.95 3.41
#